data_AF-A0A938UD10-F1
#
_entry.id   AF-A0A938UD10-F1
#
_cell.length_a   1.000
_cell.length_b   1.000
_cell.length_c   1.000
_cell.angle_alpha   90.00
_cell.angle_beta   90.00
_cell.angle_gamma   90.00
#
_symmetry.space_group_name_H-M   'P 1'
#
loop_
_entity.id
_entity.type
_entity.pdbx_description
1 polymer ?
#
loop_
_entity_poly.entity_id
_entity_poly.type
_entity_poly.pdbx_seq_one_letter_code
_entity_poly.pdbx_strand_id
1 'polypeptide(L)'
;MRLYIYPRRSGWIDIISVEIDSKNKIKLDIYEGYNTQIQQEKFLCLKEREMVVKKGEGEESGYYIVPYKISDDGRFSFRIFDVDRINDMIRKGELKGNITRWKTIVTSGADELVSLILKKGVDSFVDTTQDISKSTFSRPKK
;
A
#
# COMPACT_ATOMS: atom_id res chain seq x y z
N MET A 1 7.81 -8.98 12.42
CA MET A 1 7.61 -9.04 10.96
C MET A 1 8.90 -8.60 10.24
N ARG A 2 9.34 -9.34 9.22
CA ARG A 2 10.47 -9.02 8.34
C ARG A 2 9.96 -8.88 6.92
N LEU A 3 10.44 -7.90 6.17
CA LEU A 3 10.00 -7.65 4.79
C LEU A 3 11.19 -7.71 3.84
N TYR A 4 11.02 -8.41 2.73
CA TYR A 4 12.04 -8.61 1.71
C TYR A 4 11.54 -8.10 0.36
N ILE A 5 12.37 -7.34 -0.35
CA ILE A 5 12.02 -6.73 -1.63
C ILE A 5 12.93 -7.30 -2.72
N TYR A 6 12.32 -7.93 -3.73
CA TYR A 6 13.03 -8.53 -4.86
C TYR A 6 12.61 -7.86 -6.17
N PRO A 7 13.47 -7.00 -6.76
CA PRO A 7 13.20 -6.44 -8.07
C PRO A 7 13.31 -7.52 -9.15
N ARG A 8 12.34 -7.55 -10.07
CA ARG A 8 12.36 -8.41 -11.26
C ARG A 8 12.94 -7.63 -12.45
N ARG A 9 13.48 -8.37 -13.43
CA ARG A 9 13.96 -7.78 -14.69
C ARG A 9 12.87 -7.09 -15.51
N SER A 10 11.60 -7.46 -15.30
CA SER A 10 10.43 -6.87 -15.96
C SER A 10 10.01 -5.49 -15.40
N GLY A 11 10.73 -4.95 -14.41
CA GLY A 11 10.34 -3.73 -13.69
C GLY A 11 9.32 -3.97 -12.57
N TRP A 12 8.80 -5.20 -12.45
CA TRP A 12 7.98 -5.60 -11.32
C TRP A 12 8.81 -5.81 -10.04
N ILE A 13 8.14 -5.77 -8.90
CA ILE A 13 8.72 -5.92 -7.57
C ILE A 13 7.92 -7.00 -6.83
N ASP A 14 8.62 -7.99 -6.28
CA ASP A 14 8.06 -8.89 -5.27
C ASP A 14 8.36 -8.34 -3.87
N ILE A 15 7.35 -8.35 -3.02
CA ILE A 15 7.47 -8.02 -1.60
C ILE A 15 7.02 -9.23 -0.79
N ILE A 16 7.90 -9.75 0.05
CA ILE A 16 7.63 -10.89 0.93
C ILE A 16 7.63 -10.41 2.36
N SER A 17 6.47 -10.48 3.02
CA SER A 17 6.34 -10.29 4.46
C SER A 17 6.44 -11.64 5.17
N VAL A 18 7.31 -11.73 6.16
CA VAL A 18 7.54 -12.91 6.99
C VAL A 18 7.27 -12.53 8.44
N GLU A 19 6.29 -13.17 9.05
CA GLU A 19 6.00 -13.04 10.47
C GLU A 19 6.18 -14.39 11.16
N ILE A 20 6.80 -14.38 12.33
CA ILE A 20 6.91 -15.56 13.19
C ILE A 20 6.07 -15.26 14.43
N ASP A 21 5.02 -16.05 14.65
CA ASP A 21 4.14 -15.88 15.81
C ASP A 21 4.80 -16.40 17.10
N SER A 22 4.14 -16.18 18.25
CA SER A 22 4.61 -16.63 19.57
C SER A 22 4.70 -18.14 19.72
N LYS A 23 4.14 -18.92 18.78
CA LYS A 23 4.18 -20.38 18.70
C LYS A 23 5.19 -20.88 17.66
N ASN A 24 6.08 -20.02 17.17
CA ASN A 24 7.04 -20.30 16.10
C ASN A 24 6.41 -20.69 14.75
N LYS A 25 5.15 -20.34 14.49
CA LYS A 25 4.55 -20.52 13.17
C LYS A 25 4.93 -19.36 12.27
N ILE A 26 5.26 -19.69 11.03
CA ILE A 26 5.63 -18.70 10.01
C ILE A 26 4.39 -18.35 9.20
N LYS A 27 4.05 -17.06 9.17
CA LYS A 27 3.11 -16.47 8.23
C LYS A 27 3.88 -15.80 7.09
N LEU A 28 3.49 -16.09 5.86
CA LEU A 28 4.09 -15.54 4.64
C LEU A 28 3.02 -14.85 3.81
N ASP A 29 3.16 -13.54 3.62
CA ASP A 29 2.33 -12.77 2.69
C ASP A 29 3.23 -12.31 1.53
N ILE A 30 2.88 -12.67 0.29
CA ILE A 30 3.64 -12.27 -0.91
C ILE A 30 2.79 -11.31 -1.72
N TYR A 31 3.37 -10.17 -2.05
CA TYR A 31 2.79 -9.17 -2.94
C TYR A 31 3.65 -9.02 -4.18
N GLU A 32 3.01 -8.79 -5.31
CA GLU A 32 3.70 -8.42 -6.54
C GLU A 32 3.11 -7.13 -7.11
N GLY A 33 3.95 -6.30 -7.71
CA GLY A 33 3.50 -5.02 -8.22
C GLY A 33 4.56 -4.24 -8.95
N TYR A 34 4.33 -2.95 -9.12
CA TYR A 34 5.26 -2.01 -9.75
C TYR A 34 5.23 -0.67 -9.01
N ASN A 35 6.25 0.15 -9.24
CA ASN A 35 6.25 1.52 -8.73
C ASN A 35 5.67 2.49 -9.77
N THR A 36 5.08 3.57 -9.27
CA THR A 36 4.67 4.72 -10.06
C THR A 36 4.98 6.01 -9.29
N GLN A 37 4.81 7.16 -9.92
CA GLN A 37 5.07 8.45 -9.29
C GLN A 37 4.04 9.50 -9.69
N ILE A 38 3.72 10.38 -8.74
CA ILE A 38 2.96 11.60 -8.95
C ILE A 38 3.88 12.75 -8.51
N GLN A 39 4.44 13.49 -9.47
CA GLN A 39 5.55 14.42 -9.23
C GLN A 39 6.72 13.75 -8.49
N GLN A 40 7.02 14.20 -7.27
CA GLN A 40 8.11 13.69 -6.43
C GLN A 40 7.65 12.56 -5.50
N GLU A 41 6.34 12.36 -5.35
CA GLU A 41 5.77 11.32 -4.50
C GLU A 41 5.76 9.97 -5.22
N LYS A 42 6.30 8.95 -4.55
CA LYS A 42 6.43 7.60 -5.11
C LYS A 42 5.41 6.66 -4.50
N PHE A 43 4.82 5.83 -5.34
CA PHE A 43 3.77 4.88 -4.97
C PHE A 43 4.16 3.47 -5.40
N LEU A 44 3.69 2.49 -4.63
CA LEU A 44 3.66 1.09 -5.02
C LEU A 44 2.22 0.71 -5.35
N CYS A 45 2.02 0.12 -6.53
CA CYS A 45 0.80 -0.54 -6.93
C CYS A 45 1.02 -2.04 -6.76
N LEU A 46 0.46 -2.61 -5.70
CA LEU A 46 0.67 -4.00 -5.28
C LEU A 46 -0.62 -4.79 -5.43
N LYS A 47 -0.51 -6.07 -5.72
CA LYS A 47 -1.58 -7.06 -5.50
C LYS A 47 -1.01 -8.21 -4.70
N GLU A 48 -1.85 -8.86 -3.91
CA GLU A 48 -1.46 -10.12 -3.28
C GLU A 48 -1.20 -11.16 -4.38
N ARG A 49 -0.07 -11.85 -4.28
CA ARG A 49 0.26 -12.94 -5.19
C ARG A 49 -0.53 -14.16 -4.74
N GLU A 50 -1.41 -14.65 -5.61
CA GLU A 50 -2.13 -15.89 -5.37
C GLU A 50 -1.13 -17.04 -5.19
N MET A 51 -0.99 -17.50 -3.96
CA MET A 51 -0.38 -18.80 -3.71
C MET A 51 -1.41 -19.86 -4.13
N VAL A 52 -0.95 -21.00 -4.65
CA VAL A 52 -1.74 -22.07 -5.31
C VAL A 52 -2.88 -22.67 -4.44
N VAL A 53 -3.15 -22.14 -3.26
CA VAL A 53 -4.33 -22.46 -2.45
C VAL A 53 -5.54 -21.76 -3.06
N LYS A 54 -6.40 -22.53 -3.72
CA LYS A 54 -7.70 -22.11 -4.29
C LYS A 54 -8.40 -21.10 -3.38
N LYS A 55 -8.31 -19.79 -3.69
CA LYS A 55 -9.33 -18.84 -3.24
C LYS A 55 -10.65 -19.34 -3.83
N GLY A 56 -11.70 -19.39 -3.01
CA GLY A 56 -13.03 -19.73 -3.51
C GLY A 56 -13.36 -18.82 -4.70
N GLU A 57 -14.00 -19.37 -5.73
CA GLU A 57 -14.44 -18.63 -6.90
C GLU A 57 -15.28 -17.42 -6.43
N GLY A 58 -14.71 -16.20 -6.44
CA GLY A 58 -15.43 -14.98 -6.09
C GLY A 58 -14.65 -13.88 -5.39
N GLU A 59 -13.48 -14.13 -4.81
CA GLU A 59 -12.67 -13.05 -4.20
C GLU A 59 -11.66 -12.50 -5.21
N GLU A 60 -12.02 -11.39 -5.87
CA GLU A 60 -11.05 -10.62 -6.66
C GLU A 60 -9.90 -10.17 -5.76
N SER A 61 -8.67 -10.52 -6.13
CA SER A 61 -7.46 -10.06 -5.46
C SER A 61 -7.32 -8.54 -5.64
N GLY A 62 -7.68 -7.78 -4.60
CA GLY A 62 -7.65 -6.32 -4.62
C GLY A 62 -6.25 -5.75 -4.85
N TYR A 63 -6.20 -4.59 -5.51
CA TYR A 63 -4.97 -3.80 -5.66
C TYR A 63 -4.83 -2.83 -4.48
N TYR A 64 -3.61 -2.75 -3.95
CA TYR A 64 -3.20 -1.79 -2.93
C TYR A 64 -2.32 -0.73 -3.58
N ILE A 65 -2.67 0.54 -3.38
CA ILE A 65 -1.83 1.67 -3.78
C ILE A 65 -1.33 2.33 -2.50
N VAL A 66 -0.01 2.34 -2.30
CA VAL A 66 0.60 2.88 -1.08
C VAL A 66 1.75 3.83 -1.42
N PRO A 67 1.79 5.06 -0.87
CA PRO A 67 2.98 5.88 -0.92
C PRO A 67 4.12 5.22 -0.14
N TYR A 68 5.34 5.33 -0.66
CA TYR A 68 6.53 4.75 -0.02
C TYR A 68 7.71 5.71 -0.04
N LYS A 69 8.61 5.51 0.92
CA LYS A 69 9.89 6.20 1.04
C LYS A 69 11.00 5.19 1.30
N ILE A 70 12.17 5.47 0.73
CA ILE A 70 13.41 4.80 1.05
C ILE A 70 14.29 5.86 1.69
N SER A 71 14.70 5.62 2.93
CA SER A 71 15.62 6.49 3.66
C SER A 71 17.06 6.29 3.18
N ASP A 72 17.94 7.23 3.53
CA ASP A 72 19.33 7.26 3.06
C ASP A 72 20.15 6.04 3.51
N ASP A 73 19.80 5.43 4.65
CA ASP A 73 20.39 4.18 5.13
C ASP A 73 19.82 2.92 4.44
N GLY A 74 18.97 3.13 3.43
CA GLY A 74 18.35 2.08 2.64
C GLY A 74 17.14 1.44 3.31
N ARG A 75 16.61 2.01 4.40
CA ARG A 75 15.36 1.48 4.97
C ARG A 75 14.15 1.87 4.13
N PHE A 76 13.38 0.87 3.73
CA PHE A 76 12.10 1.03 3.05
C PHE A 76 10.97 1.22 4.07
N SER A 77 10.00 2.05 3.73
CA SER A 77 8.76 2.26 4.47
C SER A 77 7.63 2.64 3.53
N PHE A 78 6.39 2.29 3.88
CA PHE A 78 5.19 2.70 3.17
C PHE A 78 4.11 3.12 4.16
N ARG A 79 3.18 3.94 3.70
CA ARG A 79 2.05 4.42 4.51
C ARG A 79 0.75 3.97 3.85
N ILE A 80 -0.20 3.50 4.66
CA ILE A 80 -1.51 3.08 4.17
C ILE A 80 -2.42 4.30 4.16
N PHE A 81 -3.31 4.40 3.17
CA PHE A 81 -4.35 5.42 3.19
C PHE A 81 -5.28 5.22 4.39
N ASP A 82 -5.52 6.31 5.10
CA ASP A 82 -6.37 6.34 6.27
C ASP A 82 -7.83 6.39 5.84
N VAL A 83 -8.57 5.33 6.17
CA VAL A 83 -9.98 5.17 5.79
C VAL A 83 -10.83 6.31 6.35
N ASP A 84 -10.54 6.82 7.54
CA ASP A 84 -11.31 7.90 8.14
C ASP A 84 -11.09 9.23 7.41
N ARG A 85 -9.85 9.49 6.99
CA ARG A 85 -9.54 10.65 6.15
C ARG A 85 -10.21 10.56 4.79
N ILE A 86 -10.19 9.38 4.15
CA ILE A 86 -10.90 9.16 2.87
C ILE A 86 -12.41 9.36 3.07
N ASN A 87 -12.99 8.83 4.14
CA ASN A 87 -14.39 9.00 4.48
C ASN A 87 -14.75 10.48 4.63
N ASP A 88 -13.93 11.26 5.32
CA ASP A 88 -14.16 12.68 5.50
C ASP A 88 -14.05 13.47 4.19
N MET A 89 -13.11 13.12 3.31
CA MET A 89 -13.03 13.71 1.97
C MET A 89 -14.28 13.42 1.14
N ILE A 90 -14.83 12.20 1.23
CA ILE A 90 -16.09 11.83 0.57
C ILE A 90 -17.26 12.64 1.15
N ARG A 91 -17.37 12.72 2.48
CA ARG A 91 -18.45 13.49 3.14
C ARG A 91 -18.40 14.98 2.81
N LYS A 92 -17.20 15.54 2.61
CA LYS A 92 -16.98 16.94 2.22
C LYS A 92 -17.17 17.18 0.72
N GLY A 93 -17.44 16.14 -0.08
CA GLY A 93 -17.60 16.24 -1.54
C GLY A 93 -16.29 16.47 -2.29
N GLU A 94 -15.15 16.24 -1.65
CA GLU A 94 -13.82 16.40 -2.26
C GLU A 94 -13.40 15.17 -3.07
N LEU A 95 -13.92 13.99 -2.69
CA LEU A 95 -13.83 12.74 -3.43
C LEU A 95 -15.22 12.20 -3.68
N LYS A 96 -15.45 11.61 -4.86
CA LYS A 96 -16.65 10.82 -5.11
C LYS A 96 -16.46 9.44 -4.54
N GLY A 97 -17.45 8.98 -3.79
CA GLY A 97 -17.42 7.64 -3.22
C GLY A 97 -18.67 7.31 -2.42
N ASN A 98 -18.75 6.06 -2.00
CA ASN A 98 -19.81 5.53 -1.18
C ASN A 98 -19.22 4.93 0.10
N ILE A 99 -19.73 5.39 1.24
CA ILE A 99 -19.35 4.87 2.55
C ILE A 99 -20.46 3.91 2.98
N THR A 100 -20.10 2.65 3.21
CA THR A 100 -21.00 1.63 3.76
C THR A 100 -20.53 1.22 5.15
N ARG A 101 -21.33 0.44 5.87
CA ARG A 101 -20.95 -0.09 7.19
C ARG A 101 -19.64 -0.90 7.18
N TRP A 102 -19.31 -1.54 6.06
CA TRP A 102 -18.22 -2.53 5.97
C TRP A 102 -17.07 -2.11 5.06
N LYS A 103 -17.26 -1.07 4.25
CA LYS A 103 -16.27 -0.63 3.27
C LYS A 103 -16.50 0.80 2.80
N THR A 104 -15.42 1.44 2.40
CA THR A 104 -15.40 2.71 1.68
C THR A 104 -15.01 2.43 0.24
N ILE A 105 -15.86 2.84 -0.70
CA ILE A 105 -15.60 2.70 -2.14
C ILE A 105 -15.38 4.10 -2.69
N VAL A 106 -14.17 4.37 -3.20
CA VAL A 106 -13.90 5.58 -3.98
C VAL A 106 -14.36 5.33 -5.42
N THR A 107 -15.22 6.20 -5.94
CA THR A 107 -15.75 6.14 -7.31
C THR A 107 -15.21 7.26 -8.19
N SER A 108 -14.43 8.18 -7.62
CA SER A 108 -13.62 9.13 -8.39
C SER A 108 -12.70 8.42 -9.38
N GLY A 109 -12.59 8.97 -10.58
CA GLY A 109 -11.62 8.50 -11.56
C GLY A 109 -10.18 8.72 -11.11
N ALA A 110 -9.24 8.03 -11.77
CA ALA A 110 -7.82 8.15 -11.46
C ALA A 110 -7.33 9.61 -11.54
N ASP A 111 -7.75 10.36 -12.57
CA ASP A 111 -7.34 11.76 -12.75
C ASP A 111 -7.85 12.69 -11.65
N GLU A 112 -9.06 12.43 -11.11
CA GLU A 112 -9.60 13.19 -9.99
C GLU A 112 -8.79 12.93 -8.71
N LEU A 113 -8.44 11.67 -8.44
CA LEU A 113 -7.62 11.30 -7.30
C LEU A 113 -6.21 11.88 -7.41
N VAL A 114 -5.58 11.78 -8.58
CA VAL A 114 -4.25 12.36 -8.86
C VAL A 114 -4.30 13.88 -8.67
N SER A 115 -5.32 14.55 -9.22
CA SER A 115 -5.49 16.00 -9.06
C SER A 115 -5.61 16.41 -7.60
N LEU A 116 -6.34 15.63 -6.80
CA LEU A 116 -6.49 15.90 -5.37
C LEU A 116 -5.18 15.68 -4.59
N ILE A 117 -4.43 14.62 -4.92
CA ILE A 117 -3.09 14.36 -4.36
C ILE A 117 -2.15 15.52 -4.71
N LEU A 118 -2.16 16.00 -5.95
CA LEU A 118 -1.35 17.15 -6.38
C LEU A 118 -1.72 18.44 -5.64
N LYS A 119 -3.01 18.64 -5.37
CA LYS A 119 -3.52 19.84 -4.68
C LYS A 119 -3.23 19.84 -3.18
N LYS A 120 -3.38 18.70 -2.51
CA LYS A 120 -3.37 18.60 -1.04
C LYS A 120 -2.13 17.92 -0.47
N GLY A 121 -1.31 17.31 -1.32
CA GLY A 121 -0.22 16.45 -0.91
C GLY A 121 -0.71 15.09 -0.40
N VAL A 122 0.13 14.06 -0.54
CA VAL A 122 -0.20 12.69 -0.12
C VAL A 122 -0.43 12.56 1.39
N ASP A 123 0.19 13.45 2.19
CA ASP A 123 0.06 13.49 3.64
C ASP A 123 -1.37 13.79 4.12
N SER A 124 -2.20 14.35 3.25
CA SER A 124 -3.63 14.53 3.53
C SER A 124 -4.41 13.22 3.52
N PHE A 125 -3.88 12.16 2.91
CA PHE A 125 -4.57 10.86 2.70
C PHE A 125 -4.10 9.76 3.65
N VAL A 126 -2.96 9.94 4.31
CA VAL A 126 -2.35 8.94 5.18
C VAL A 126 -2.41 9.37 6.63
N ASP A 127 -2.42 8.40 7.54
CA ASP A 127 -2.23 8.67 8.95
C ASP A 127 -0.75 9.02 9.19
N THR A 128 -0.49 10.26 9.61
CA THR A 128 0.84 10.75 9.94
C THR A 128 1.34 10.27 11.31
N THR A 129 0.46 9.70 12.12
CA THR A 129 0.78 9.07 13.42
C THR A 129 1.08 7.59 13.31
N GLN A 130 0.85 6.96 12.14
CA GLN A 130 1.42 5.67 11.81
C GLN A 130 2.94 5.81 11.78
N ASP A 131 3.52 5.48 12.93
CA ASP A 131 4.94 5.52 13.18
C ASP A 131 5.64 4.71 12.09
N ILE A 132 6.38 5.42 11.24
CA ILE A 132 7.20 4.87 10.13
C ILE A 132 8.14 3.77 10.69
N SER A 133 8.42 3.81 11.99
CA SER A 133 9.17 2.82 12.78
C SER A 133 8.64 1.39 12.66
N LYS A 134 7.32 1.17 12.54
CA LYS A 134 6.72 -0.19 12.45
C LYS A 134 6.85 -0.82 11.06
N SER A 135 7.25 -0.04 10.07
CA SER A 135 7.46 -0.47 8.69
C SER A 135 8.82 -0.02 8.16
N THR A 136 9.84 0.12 9.00
CA THR A 136 11.21 0.42 8.56
C THR A 136 11.99 -0.86 8.32
N PHE A 137 12.47 -1.08 7.08
CA PHE A 137 13.10 -2.35 6.69
C PHE A 137 14.43 -2.16 5.99
N SER A 138 15.49 -2.70 6.55
CA SER A 138 16.83 -2.69 5.98
C SER A 138 16.97 -3.68 4.82
N ARG A 139 17.52 -3.20 3.70
CA ARG A 139 17.94 -4.03 2.57
C ARG A 139 18.96 -5.08 3.04
N PRO A 140 18.85 -6.36 2.63
CA PRO A 140 19.92 -7.33 2.87
C PRO A 140 21.20 -6.80 2.24
N LYS A 141 22.28 -6.69 3.03
CA LYS A 141 23.61 -6.40 2.49
C LYS A 141 23.99 -7.57 1.57
N LYS A 142 24.37 -7.24 0.34
CA LYS A 142 24.98 -8.21 -0.59
C LYS A 142 26.29 -8.73 -0.03
#